data_AF-A0A804JMM5-F1
#
_entry.id   AF-A0A804JMM5-F1
#
_cell.length_a   1.000
_cell.length_b   1.000
_cell.length_c   1.000
_cell.angle_alpha   90.00
_cell.angle_beta   90.00
_cell.angle_gamma   90.00
#
_symmetry.space_group_name_H-M   'P 1'
#
loop_
_entity.id
_entity.type
_entity.pdbx_description
1 polymer ?
#
loop_
_entity_poly.entity_id
_entity_poly.type
_entity_poly.pdbx_seq_one_letter_code
_entity_poly.pdbx_strand_id
1 'polypeptide(L)'
;MKALSWWLMVVGALRLASVWFGFFDIWALRMAVFSQTQMTDVHGRTFGIWTLLTCTLCFLCAFNLENRALYAATFLSFIYAFGHFLTEYLIYHTMVASNLTTVGIFAGTSIVWMLLQWNAHQPQSASKQE
;
A
#
# COMPACT_ATOMS: atom_id res chain seq x y z
N MET A 1 -11.37 15.87 0.53
CA MET A 1 -10.13 16.16 -0.22
C MET A 1 -8.89 16.14 0.68
N LYS A 2 -8.71 17.11 1.60
CA LYS A 2 -7.47 17.23 2.41
C LYS A 2 -7.17 16.05 3.35
N ALA A 3 -8.20 15.43 3.96
CA ALA A 3 -8.01 14.32 4.90
C ALA A 3 -7.43 13.05 4.24
N LEU A 4 -7.88 12.71 3.02
CA LEU A 4 -7.37 11.56 2.27
C LEU A 4 -5.91 11.80 1.81
N SER A 5 -5.58 13.00 1.32
CA SER A 5 -4.19 13.36 1.01
C SER A 5 -3.29 13.21 2.23
N TRP A 6 -3.70 13.74 3.39
CA TRP A 6 -2.96 13.60 4.64
C TRP A 6 -2.79 12.14 5.06
N TRP A 7 -3.84 11.32 4.93
CA TRP A 7 -3.76 9.89 5.19
C TRP A 7 -2.77 9.19 4.26
N LEU A 8 -2.82 9.47 2.96
CA LEU A 8 -1.88 8.91 1.98
C LEU A 8 -0.44 9.35 2.23
N MET A 9 -0.21 10.56 2.74
CA MET A 9 1.11 11.01 3.18
C MET A 9 1.61 10.23 4.39
N VAL A 10 0.75 9.96 5.37
CA VAL A 10 1.10 9.12 6.55
C VAL A 10 1.41 7.70 6.12
N VAL A 11 0.59 7.11 5.25
CA VAL A 11 0.81 5.76 4.70
C VAL A 11 2.09 5.72 3.86
N GLY A 12 2.35 6.74 3.05
CA GLY A 12 3.59 6.90 2.30
C GLY A 12 4.81 6.99 3.22
N ALA A 13 4.75 7.83 4.26
CA ALA A 13 5.83 7.97 5.23
C ALA A 13 6.09 6.66 6.01
N LEU A 14 5.04 5.93 6.42
CA LEU A 14 5.15 4.60 7.03
C LEU A 14 5.84 3.61 6.08
N ARG A 15 5.46 3.60 4.79
CA ARG A 15 6.12 2.78 3.78
C ARG A 15 7.59 3.15 3.60
N LEU A 16 7.91 4.44 3.64
CA LEU A 16 9.29 4.93 3.52
C LEU A 16 10.13 4.57 4.74
N ALA A 17 9.55 4.62 5.95
CA ALA A 17 10.18 4.14 7.17
C ALA A 17 10.46 2.62 7.08
N SER A 18 9.50 1.83 6.59
CA SER A 18 9.70 0.40 6.36
C SER A 18 10.82 0.10 5.35
N VAL A 19 10.98 0.91 4.30
CA VAL A 19 12.14 0.80 3.38
C VAL A 19 13.43 1.17 4.07
N TRP A 20 13.45 2.28 4.81
CA TRP A 20 14.64 2.74 5.53
C TRP A 20 15.16 1.66 6.48
N PHE A 21 14.27 1.08 7.29
CA PHE A 21 14.60 -0.06 8.12
C PHE A 21 14.98 -1.30 7.30
N GLY A 22 14.33 -1.56 6.16
CA GLY A 22 14.68 -2.67 5.28
C GLY A 22 16.06 -2.56 4.59
N PHE A 23 16.57 -1.35 4.36
CA PHE A 23 17.86 -1.09 3.73
C PHE A 23 19.01 -0.99 4.74
N PHE A 24 18.79 -0.31 5.87
CA PHE A 24 19.81 -0.10 6.89
C PHE A 24 19.82 -1.20 7.97
N ASP A 25 18.69 -1.85 8.23
CA ASP A 25 18.51 -2.93 9.21
C ASP A 25 17.84 -4.16 8.56
N ILE A 26 18.55 -4.80 7.62
CA ILE A 26 18.15 -6.06 6.98
C ILE A 26 17.75 -7.15 8.01
N TRP A 27 18.32 -7.11 9.21
CA TRP A 27 18.05 -8.05 10.30
C TRP A 27 16.69 -7.81 10.96
N ALA A 28 16.25 -6.56 11.11
CA ALA A 28 14.94 -6.23 11.68
C ALA A 28 13.78 -6.57 10.73
N LEU A 29 13.97 -6.39 9.42
CA LEU A 29 12.99 -6.79 8.40
C LEU A 29 12.87 -8.32 8.28
N ARG A 30 14.02 -9.04 8.33
CA ARG A 30 14.06 -10.51 8.35
C ARG A 30 13.32 -11.10 9.56
N MET A 31 13.48 -10.51 10.74
CA MET A 31 12.78 -10.96 11.96
C MET A 31 11.30 -10.54 12.02
N ALA A 32 10.95 -9.38 11.48
CA ALA A 32 9.58 -8.86 11.58
C ALA A 32 8.63 -9.45 10.53
N VAL A 33 9.09 -9.78 9.31
CA VAL A 33 8.18 -10.13 8.18
C VAL A 33 8.32 -11.56 7.68
N PHE A 34 9.53 -12.14 7.64
CA PHE A 34 9.81 -13.47 7.10
C PHE A 34 10.64 -14.32 8.06
N SER A 35 10.11 -14.60 9.27
CA SER A 35 10.86 -15.33 10.30
C SER A 35 11.15 -16.81 9.95
N GLN A 36 10.62 -17.31 8.83
CA GLN A 36 10.59 -18.74 8.48
C GLN A 36 11.36 -19.10 7.18
N THR A 37 11.90 -18.13 6.41
CA THR A 37 12.57 -18.43 5.13
C THR A 37 13.85 -17.62 4.91
N GLN A 38 14.87 -18.28 4.33
CA GLN A 38 16.11 -17.64 3.87
C GLN A 38 15.81 -16.78 2.64
N MET A 39 15.51 -15.51 2.84
CA MET A 39 15.44 -14.54 1.76
C MET A 39 16.84 -14.23 1.23
N THR A 40 17.03 -14.28 -0.09
CA THR A 40 18.28 -13.88 -0.73
C THR A 40 18.43 -12.36 -0.67
N ASP A 41 19.66 -11.86 -0.53
CA ASP A 41 19.90 -10.41 -0.39
C ASP A 41 19.48 -9.59 -1.62
N VAL A 42 19.29 -10.25 -2.76
CA VAL A 42 18.72 -9.64 -3.98
C VAL A 42 17.22 -9.43 -3.83
N HIS A 43 16.49 -10.37 -3.23
CA HIS A 43 15.05 -10.26 -3.02
C HIS A 43 14.70 -9.10 -2.06
N GLY A 44 15.47 -8.92 -0.98
CA GLY A 44 15.29 -7.81 -0.05
C GLY A 44 15.47 -6.43 -0.72
N ARG A 45 16.48 -6.30 -1.60
CA ARG A 45 16.70 -5.07 -2.37
C ARG A 45 15.57 -4.79 -3.35
N THR A 46 15.07 -5.81 -4.05
CA THR A 46 13.92 -5.69 -4.95
C THR A 46 12.65 -5.27 -4.20
N PHE A 47 12.39 -5.87 -3.03
CA PHE A 47 11.26 -5.47 -2.18
C PHE A 47 11.38 -4.02 -1.70
N GLY A 48 12.59 -3.58 -1.36
CA GLY A 48 12.88 -2.19 -1.01
C GLY A 48 12.60 -1.21 -2.16
N ILE A 49 13.10 -1.50 -3.36
CA ILE A 49 12.87 -0.67 -4.56
C ILE A 49 11.38 -0.65 -4.93
N TRP A 50 10.72 -1.80 -4.90
CA TRP A 50 9.27 -1.90 -5.12
C TRP A 50 8.50 -1.00 -4.14
N THR A 51 8.85 -1.06 -2.86
CA THR A 51 8.18 -0.26 -1.84
C THR A 51 8.44 1.24 -2.04
N LEU A 52 9.65 1.65 -2.43
CA LEU A 52 9.95 3.04 -2.83
C LEU A 52 9.09 3.53 -4.00
N LEU A 53 8.87 2.68 -5.01
CA LEU A 53 8.02 3.00 -6.14
C LEU A 53 6.58 3.23 -5.67
N THR A 54 6.03 2.33 -4.86
CA THR A 54 4.67 2.49 -4.32
C THR A 54 4.54 3.69 -3.37
N CYS A 55 5.61 4.03 -2.65
CA CYS A 55 5.68 5.21 -1.80
C CYS A 55 5.63 6.50 -2.62
N THR A 56 6.40 6.54 -3.72
CA THR A 56 6.37 7.64 -4.69
C THR A 56 4.96 7.83 -5.24
N LEU A 57 4.28 6.75 -5.63
CA LEU A 57 2.88 6.81 -6.07
C LEU A 57 1.95 7.39 -4.98
N CYS A 58 2.10 6.99 -3.72
CA CYS A 58 1.30 7.54 -2.62
C CYS A 58 1.51 9.04 -2.44
N PHE A 59 2.76 9.52 -2.48
CA PHE A 59 3.05 10.95 -2.39
C PHE A 59 2.51 11.72 -3.60
N LEU A 60 2.75 11.24 -4.82
CA LEU A 60 2.24 11.87 -6.04
C LEU A 60 0.71 11.95 -6.03
N CYS A 61 0.03 10.89 -5.60
CA CYS A 61 -1.42 10.86 -5.48
C CYS A 61 -1.92 11.78 -4.33
N ALA A 62 -1.16 11.90 -3.24
CA ALA A 62 -1.51 12.80 -2.14
C ALA A 62 -1.46 14.27 -2.56
N PHE A 63 -0.45 14.66 -3.36
CA PHE A 63 -0.33 16.01 -3.90
C PHE A 63 -1.28 16.29 -5.07
N ASN A 64 -1.64 15.27 -5.85
CA ASN A 64 -2.46 15.42 -7.04
C ASN A 64 -3.65 14.45 -7.08
N LEU A 65 -4.55 14.57 -6.08
CA LEU A 65 -5.76 13.73 -5.96
C LEU A 65 -6.75 13.91 -7.12
N GLU A 66 -6.70 15.01 -7.86
CA GLU A 66 -7.63 15.29 -8.96
C GLU A 66 -7.31 14.47 -10.23
N ASN A 67 -6.06 13.98 -10.35
CA ASN A 67 -5.67 13.15 -11.48
C ASN A 67 -6.19 11.72 -11.32
N ARG A 68 -7.27 11.40 -12.05
CA ARG A 68 -7.90 10.06 -12.05
C ARG A 68 -6.91 8.93 -12.36
N ALA A 69 -5.89 9.17 -13.20
CA ALA A 69 -4.91 8.15 -13.53
C ALA A 69 -3.97 7.84 -12.36
N LEU A 70 -3.46 8.86 -11.66
CA LEU A 70 -2.64 8.68 -10.46
C LEU A 70 -3.43 8.04 -9.32
N TYR A 71 -4.70 8.41 -9.20
CA TYR A 71 -5.62 7.82 -8.24
C TYR A 71 -5.81 6.32 -8.49
N ALA A 72 -6.14 5.94 -9.73
CA ALA A 72 -6.32 4.55 -10.13
C ALA A 72 -5.01 3.74 -9.98
N ALA A 73 -3.87 4.31 -10.35
CA ALA A 73 -2.57 3.66 -10.19
C ALA A 73 -2.23 3.39 -8.71
N THR A 74 -2.49 4.35 -7.83
CA THR A 74 -2.26 4.21 -6.39
C THR A 74 -3.22 3.20 -5.77
N PHE A 75 -4.49 3.23 -6.19
CA PHE A 75 -5.48 2.24 -5.80
C PHE A 75 -5.09 0.81 -6.20
N LEU A 76 -4.68 0.63 -7.46
CA LEU A 76 -4.17 -0.65 -7.96
C LEU A 76 -2.92 -1.10 -7.19
N SER A 77 -2.02 -0.17 -6.84
CA SER A 77 -0.84 -0.50 -6.02
C SER A 77 -1.21 -1.08 -4.65
N PHE A 78 -2.26 -0.56 -4.00
CA PHE A 78 -2.78 -1.16 -2.77
C PHE A 78 -3.39 -2.54 -2.99
N ILE A 79 -4.12 -2.75 -4.09
CA ILE A 79 -4.67 -4.06 -4.46
C ILE A 79 -3.56 -5.09 -4.69
N TYR A 80 -2.53 -4.73 -5.46
CA TYR A 80 -1.40 -5.64 -5.71
C TYR A 80 -0.64 -5.98 -4.44
N ALA A 81 -0.40 -4.99 -3.58
CA ALA A 81 0.22 -5.24 -2.28
C ALA A 81 -0.64 -6.22 -1.46
N PHE A 82 -1.94 -5.94 -1.31
CA PHE A 82 -2.86 -6.81 -0.57
C PHE A 82 -2.94 -8.21 -1.16
N GLY A 83 -3.03 -8.35 -2.48
CA GLY A 83 -3.02 -9.63 -3.18
C GLY A 83 -1.74 -10.42 -2.97
N HIS A 84 -0.57 -9.77 -3.00
CA HIS A 84 0.71 -10.41 -2.70
C HIS A 84 0.74 -10.96 -1.27
N PHE A 85 0.37 -10.14 -0.27
CA PHE A 85 0.32 -10.59 1.13
C PHE A 85 -0.72 -11.69 1.36
N LEU A 86 -1.87 -11.62 0.67
CA LEU A 86 -2.91 -12.64 0.74
C LEU A 86 -2.45 -13.96 0.13
N THR A 87 -1.74 -13.91 -1.00
CA THR A 87 -1.18 -15.09 -1.66
C THR A 87 -0.09 -15.73 -0.80
N GLU A 88 0.76 -14.91 -0.18
CA GLU A 88 1.80 -15.35 0.76
C GLU A 88 1.20 -16.07 1.98
N TYR A 89 0.07 -15.59 2.48
CA TYR A 89 -0.65 -16.23 3.59
C TYR A 89 -1.40 -17.50 3.19
N LEU A 90 -2.17 -17.47 2.09
CA LEU A 90 -3.06 -18.58 1.69
C LEU A 90 -2.34 -19.72 0.98
N ILE A 91 -1.30 -19.43 0.20
CA ILE A 91 -0.63 -20.41 -0.66
C ILE A 91 0.72 -20.82 -0.06
N TYR A 92 1.54 -19.84 0.33
CA TYR A 92 2.93 -20.11 0.73
C TYR A 92 3.09 -20.33 2.24
N HIS A 93 2.11 -19.96 3.07
CA HIS A 93 2.14 -20.13 4.54
C HIS A 93 3.42 -19.56 5.21
N THR A 94 4.11 -18.64 4.54
CA THR A 94 5.39 -18.06 4.97
C THR A 94 5.23 -16.87 5.91
N MET A 95 4.00 -16.43 6.14
CA MET A 95 3.67 -15.28 6.99
C MET A 95 2.90 -15.63 8.26
N VAL A 96 3.32 -15.02 9.37
CA VAL A 96 2.59 -15.01 10.63
C VAL A 96 1.31 -14.16 10.49
N ALA A 97 0.17 -14.70 10.91
CA ALA A 97 -1.14 -14.05 10.79
C ALA A 97 -1.19 -12.61 11.35
N SER A 98 -0.41 -12.32 12.41
CA SER A 98 -0.29 -10.99 13.03
C SER A 98 0.21 -9.89 12.07
N ASN A 99 1.13 -10.24 11.16
CA ASN A 99 1.66 -9.28 10.19
C ASN A 99 0.65 -9.02 9.06
N LEU A 100 -0.09 -10.06 8.66
CA LEU A 100 -1.16 -9.94 7.69
C LEU A 100 -2.28 -9.04 8.22
N THR A 101 -2.67 -9.16 9.49
CA THR A 101 -3.72 -8.31 10.08
C THR A 101 -3.31 -6.84 10.05
N THR A 102 -2.06 -6.52 10.40
CA THR A 102 -1.56 -5.15 10.38
C THR A 102 -1.58 -4.57 8.97
N VAL A 103 -1.00 -5.28 8.00
CA VAL A 103 -0.98 -4.84 6.59
C VAL A 103 -2.38 -4.77 6.00
N GLY A 104 -3.24 -5.73 6.32
CA GLY A 104 -4.64 -5.80 5.88
C GLY A 104 -5.46 -4.63 6.41
N ILE A 105 -5.24 -4.19 7.65
CA ILE A 105 -5.90 -3.00 8.19
C ILE A 105 -5.42 -1.75 7.44
N PHE A 106 -4.12 -1.52 7.28
CA PHE A 106 -3.62 -0.32 6.59
C PHE A 106 -3.96 -0.28 5.10
N ALA A 107 -3.81 -1.39 4.39
CA ALA A 107 -4.16 -1.49 2.98
C ALA A 107 -5.68 -1.46 2.79
N GLY A 108 -6.44 -2.20 3.60
CA GLY A 108 -7.89 -2.26 3.54
C GLY A 108 -8.54 -0.92 3.85
N THR A 109 -8.12 -0.23 4.91
CA THR A 109 -8.61 1.12 5.23
C THR A 109 -8.30 2.10 4.10
N SER A 110 -7.11 2.04 3.50
CA SER A 110 -6.75 2.90 2.36
C SER A 110 -7.60 2.61 1.11
N ILE A 111 -7.84 1.34 0.79
CA ILE A 111 -8.71 0.90 -0.33
C ILE A 111 -10.14 1.38 -0.12
N VAL A 112 -10.72 1.13 1.07
CA VAL A 112 -12.10 1.53 1.39
C VAL A 112 -12.24 3.05 1.34
N TRP A 113 -11.30 3.80 1.91
CA TRP A 113 -11.36 5.26 1.90
C TRP A 113 -11.21 5.82 0.48
N MET A 114 -10.35 5.21 -0.34
CA MET A 114 -10.24 5.57 -1.76
C MET A 114 -11.51 5.19 -2.55
N LEU A 115 -12.18 4.08 -2.25
CA LEU A 115 -13.44 3.72 -2.91
C LEU A 115 -14.59 4.67 -2.51
N LEU A 116 -14.70 5.00 -1.22
CA LEU A 116 -15.71 5.94 -0.72
C LEU A 116 -15.53 7.32 -1.34
N GLN A 117 -14.29 7.81 -1.44
CA GLN A 117 -14.01 9.10 -2.05
C GLN A 117 -14.24 9.08 -3.57
N TRP A 118 -13.96 7.96 -4.26
CA TRP A 118 -14.27 7.80 -5.67
C TRP A 118 -15.79 7.84 -5.92
N ASN A 119 -16.57 7.16 -5.09
CA ASN A 119 -18.03 7.16 -5.20
C ASN A 119 -18.64 8.53 -4.86
N ALA A 120 -18.05 9.26 -3.91
CA ALA A 120 -18.45 10.63 -3.60
C ALA A 120 -18.04 11.66 -4.69
N HIS A 121 -17.05 11.35 -5.52
CA HIS A 121 -16.61 12.17 -6.66
C HIS A 121 -17.25 11.77 -8.00
N GLN A 122 -17.97 10.65 -8.08
CA GLN A 122 -18.92 10.42 -9.16
C GLN A 122 -20.02 11.48 -8.99
N PRO A 123 -20.08 12.52 -9.84
CA PRO A 123 -21.16 13.49 -9.74
C PRO A 123 -22.46 12.72 -9.94
N GLN A 124 -23.53 13.21 -9.33
CA GLN A 124 -24.92 12.95 -9.70
C GLN A 124 -25.20 13.39 -11.16
N SER A 125 -24.45 12.92 -12.15
CA SER A 125 -24.69 13.15 -13.58
C SER A 125 -25.72 12.16 -14.15
N ALA A 126 -26.44 11.45 -13.29
CA ALA A 126 -27.52 10.54 -13.68
C ALA A 126 -28.89 10.91 -13.08
N SER A 127 -29.04 12.09 -12.44
CA SER A 127 -30.34 12.50 -11.84
C SER A 127 -30.82 13.90 -12.26
N LYS A 128 -30.37 14.43 -13.40
CA LYS A 128 -30.97 15.62 -14.03
C LYS A 128 -31.11 15.41 -15.53
N GLN A 129 -31.89 14.40 -15.89
CA GLN A 129 -32.60 14.32 -17.16
C GLN A 129 -34.02 13.84 -16.84
N GLU A 130 -34.79 14.70 -16.18
CA GLU A 130 -36.26 14.68 -16.18
C GLU A 130 -36.73 16.07 -16.62
#